data_AF-A0A6B3RVH5-F1
#
_entry.id   AF-A0A6B3RVH5-F1
#
_cell.length_a   1.000
_cell.length_b   1.000
_cell.length_c   1.000
_cell.angle_alpha   90.00
_cell.angle_beta   90.00
_cell.angle_gamma   90.00
#
_symmetry.space_group_name_H-M   'P 1'
#
loop_
_entity.id
_entity.type
_entity.pdbx_description
1 polymer ?
#
loop_
_entity_poly.entity_id
_entity_poly.type
_entity_poly.pdbx_seq_one_letter_code
_entity_poly.pdbx_strand_id
1 'polypeptide(L)'
;MGQPAFAKDFTQRVVEQLQEQGFASIVVERTLLGRTRILADSQRGRREIILNPRTGEILRDLWTVTSDGSGGGGLIRDDDAADDDSGRGRGRGRGGDDGDDDSRDDNGDGDNSGKGGGSDDDK
;
A
#
# COMPACT_ATOMS: atom_id res chain seq x y z
N MET A 1 -34.26 13.81 15.76
CA MET A 1 -33.45 12.58 15.69
C MET A 1 -33.18 12.28 14.22
N GLY A 2 -32.00 12.62 13.69
CA GLY A 2 -31.68 12.47 12.26
C GLY A 2 -30.97 11.15 12.00
N GLN A 3 -31.48 10.35 11.07
CA GLN A 3 -31.02 8.99 10.81
C GLN A 3 -29.74 8.95 9.93
N PRO A 4 -28.85 7.96 10.12
CA PRO A 4 -27.63 7.78 9.32
C PRO A 4 -27.94 6.98 8.03
N ALA A 5 -28.83 7.48 7.18
CA ALA A 5 -29.16 6.80 5.92
C ALA A 5 -28.01 6.88 4.90
N PHE A 6 -27.50 8.09 4.65
CA PHE A 6 -26.46 8.35 3.65
C PHE A 6 -25.14 7.60 3.89
N ALA A 7 -24.74 7.41 5.15
CA ALA A 7 -23.52 6.68 5.49
C ALA A 7 -23.57 5.20 5.11
N LYS A 8 -24.75 4.61 5.25
CA LYS A 8 -25.00 3.24 4.82
C LYS A 8 -25.00 3.16 3.29
N ASP A 9 -25.56 4.14 2.60
CA ASP A 9 -25.60 4.18 1.13
C ASP A 9 -24.21 4.17 0.48
N PHE A 10 -23.29 5.06 0.88
CA PHE A 10 -21.96 5.10 0.26
C PHE A 10 -21.15 3.83 0.53
N THR A 11 -21.23 3.32 1.76
CA THR A 11 -20.52 2.11 2.16
C THR A 11 -21.07 0.91 1.39
N GLN A 12 -22.38 0.80 1.26
CA GLN A 12 -23.04 -0.27 0.53
C GLN A 12 -22.66 -0.26 -0.96
N ARG A 13 -22.63 0.91 -1.62
CA ARG A 13 -22.19 1.00 -3.02
C ARG A 13 -20.77 0.50 -3.23
N VAL A 14 -19.85 0.83 -2.31
CA VAL A 14 -18.48 0.33 -2.39
C VAL A 14 -18.44 -1.19 -2.19
N VAL A 15 -19.23 -1.73 -1.26
CA VAL A 15 -19.34 -3.18 -1.05
C VAL A 15 -19.88 -3.87 -2.31
N GLU A 16 -20.94 -3.35 -2.92
CA GLU A 16 -21.52 -3.88 -4.16
C GLU A 16 -20.48 -3.89 -5.30
N GLN A 17 -19.76 -2.77 -5.50
CA GLN A 17 -18.68 -2.70 -6.49
C GLN A 17 -17.56 -3.71 -6.24
N LEU A 18 -17.21 -3.97 -4.98
CA LEU A 18 -16.21 -4.98 -4.64
C LEU A 18 -16.72 -6.39 -4.93
N GLN A 19 -18.00 -6.67 -4.66
CA GLN A 19 -18.61 -7.94 -5.01
C GLN A 19 -18.61 -8.17 -6.52
N GLU A 20 -18.94 -7.15 -7.32
CA GLU A 20 -18.88 -7.19 -8.79
C GLU A 20 -17.45 -7.44 -9.31
N GLN A 21 -16.44 -6.98 -8.58
CA GLN A 21 -15.02 -7.20 -8.89
C GLN A 21 -14.52 -8.61 -8.49
N GLY A 22 -15.34 -9.41 -7.81
CA GLY A 22 -14.99 -10.78 -7.40
C GLY A 22 -14.37 -10.90 -6.02
N PHE A 23 -14.55 -9.90 -5.15
CA PHE A 23 -14.23 -10.02 -3.73
C PHE A 23 -15.28 -10.86 -3.00
N ALA A 24 -14.83 -11.85 -2.23
CA ALA A 24 -15.71 -12.83 -1.60
C ALA A 24 -15.91 -12.56 -0.10
N SER A 25 -14.84 -12.23 0.61
CA SER A 25 -14.91 -11.93 2.05
C SER A 25 -14.78 -10.43 2.24
N ILE A 26 -15.85 -9.77 2.69
CA ILE A 26 -15.88 -8.32 2.89
C ILE A 26 -16.26 -8.03 4.33
N VAL A 27 -15.40 -7.29 5.03
CA VAL A 27 -15.61 -6.84 6.41
C VAL A 27 -15.67 -5.33 6.44
N VAL A 28 -16.69 -4.79 7.10
CA VAL A 28 -16.90 -3.34 7.26
C VAL A 28 -16.77 -3.00 8.73
N GLU A 29 -15.81 -2.12 9.05
CA GLU A 29 -15.50 -1.69 10.42
C GLU A 29 -15.58 -0.18 10.55
N ARG A 30 -15.93 0.31 11.73
CA ARG A 30 -15.75 1.72 12.08
C ARG A 30 -14.42 1.89 12.80
N THR A 31 -13.63 2.84 12.35
CA THR A 31 -12.41 3.27 13.04
C THR A 31 -12.75 4.21 14.20
N LEU A 32 -11.83 4.36 15.15
CA LEU A 32 -11.96 5.28 16.29
C LEU A 32 -12.13 6.75 15.87
N LEU A 33 -11.65 7.11 14.67
CA LEU A 33 -11.77 8.46 14.10
C LEU A 33 -13.09 8.66 13.32
N GLY A 34 -14.04 7.72 13.42
CA GLY A 34 -15.35 7.82 12.79
C GLY A 34 -15.37 7.55 11.28
N ARG A 35 -14.26 7.08 10.71
CA ARG A 35 -14.16 6.63 9.30
C ARG A 35 -14.62 5.19 9.16
N THR A 36 -15.10 4.82 7.99
CA THR A 36 -15.44 3.43 7.65
C THR A 36 -14.24 2.78 6.97
N ARG A 37 -13.82 1.62 7.46
CA ARG A 37 -12.82 0.76 6.84
C ARG A 37 -13.53 -0.44 6.22
N ILE A 38 -13.24 -0.74 4.97
CA ILE A 38 -13.75 -1.88 4.23
C ILE A 38 -12.55 -2.74 3.85
N LEU A 39 -12.50 -3.96 4.36
CA LEU A 39 -11.51 -4.97 4.03
C LEU A 39 -12.17 -5.99 3.10
N ALA A 40 -11.57 -6.24 1.94
CA ALA A 40 -12.09 -7.14 0.95
C ALA A 40 -11.01 -8.14 0.50
N ASP A 41 -11.26 -9.43 0.66
CA ASP A 41 -10.36 -10.50 0.27
C ASP A 41 -10.87 -11.24 -0.97
N SER A 42 -9.94 -11.56 -1.87
CA SER A 42 -10.15 -12.38 -3.07
C SER A 42 -8.98 -13.36 -3.24
N GLN A 43 -9.09 -14.29 -4.18
CA GLN A 43 -7.98 -15.20 -4.52
C GLN A 43 -6.74 -14.46 -5.05
N ARG A 44 -6.91 -13.25 -5.60
CA ARG A 44 -5.83 -12.47 -6.22
C ARG A 44 -5.13 -11.53 -5.24
N GLY A 45 -5.73 -11.26 -4.10
CA GLY A 45 -5.26 -10.22 -3.19
C GLY A 45 -6.34 -9.70 -2.24
N ARG A 46 -5.90 -8.83 -1.34
CA ARG A 46 -6.71 -8.08 -0.38
C ARG A 46 -6.73 -6.60 -0.75
N ARG A 47 -7.92 -6.00 -0.71
CA ARG A 47 -8.13 -4.55 -0.83
C ARG A 47 -8.57 -3.97 0.51
N GLU A 48 -7.98 -2.86 0.90
CA GLU A 48 -8.40 -2.06 2.04
C GLU A 48 -8.83 -0.68 1.56
N ILE A 49 -10.07 -0.30 1.85
CA ILE A 49 -10.61 1.02 1.55
C ILE A 49 -10.97 1.71 2.87
N ILE A 50 -10.49 2.94 3.07
CA ILE A 50 -10.96 3.81 4.15
C ILE A 50 -11.72 4.95 3.52
N LEU A 51 -12.96 5.16 3.94
CA LEU A 51 -13.82 6.23 3.45
C LEU A 51 -14.42 7.06 4.57
N ASN A 52 -14.72 8.32 4.27
CA ASN A 52 -15.54 9.16 5.11
C ASN A 52 -17.03 8.84 4.85
N PRO A 53 -17.75 8.21 5.80
CA PRO A 53 -19.12 7.80 5.56
C PRO A 53 -20.10 8.97 5.41
N ARG A 54 -19.73 10.19 5.82
CA ARG A 54 -20.63 11.35 5.70
C ARG A 54 -20.60 11.95 4.30
N THR A 55 -19.43 11.96 3.66
CA THR A 55 -19.21 12.61 2.36
C THR A 55 -19.06 11.61 1.21
N GLY A 56 -18.74 10.35 1.51
CA GLY A 56 -18.40 9.33 0.51
C GLY A 56 -16.96 9.43 0.01
N GLU A 57 -16.15 10.34 0.55
CA GLU A 57 -14.75 10.54 0.15
C GLU A 57 -13.89 9.32 0.50
N ILE A 58 -13.10 8.82 -0.46
CA ILE A 58 -12.14 7.75 -0.24
C ILE A 58 -10.82 8.37 0.23
N LEU A 59 -10.41 8.01 1.44
CA LEU A 59 -9.21 8.49 2.11
C LEU A 59 -8.02 7.53 1.93
N ARG A 60 -8.31 6.24 1.70
CA ARG A 60 -7.31 5.22 1.41
C ARG A 60 -7.91 4.17 0.49
N ASP A 61 -7.12 3.74 -0.48
CA ASP A 61 -7.36 2.55 -1.28
C ASP A 61 -6.03 1.81 -1.45
N LEU A 62 -5.89 0.68 -0.76
CA LEU A 62 -4.68 -0.13 -0.77
C LEU A 62 -4.99 -1.52 -1.32
N TRP A 63 -4.33 -1.90 -2.39
CA TRP A 63 -4.35 -3.25 -2.95
C TRP A 63 -3.07 -4.00 -2.56
N THR A 64 -3.22 -5.20 -1.99
CA THR A 64 -2.12 -6.11 -1.65
C THR A 64 -2.33 -7.43 -2.36
N VAL A 65 -1.37 -7.84 -3.19
CA VAL A 65 -1.43 -9.12 -3.91
C VAL A 65 -1.11 -10.25 -2.94
N THR A 66 -1.86 -11.36 -3.01
CA THR A 66 -1.54 -12.57 -2.25
C THR A 66 -0.41 -13.30 -3.00
N SER A 67 0.85 -12.96 -2.74
CA SER A 67 1.97 -13.74 -3.26
C SER A 67 1.97 -15.11 -2.56
N ASP A 68 1.84 -16.18 -3.33
CA ASP A 68 2.10 -17.54 -2.86
C ASP A 68 3.59 -17.67 -2.51
N GLY A 69 3.93 -17.31 -1.28
CA GLY A 69 5.31 -17.38 -0.78
C GLY A 69 6.04 -16.03 -0.85
N SER A 70 6.29 -15.49 0.34
CA SER A 70 7.14 -14.32 0.58
C SER A 70 6.54 -12.96 0.19
N GLY A 71 6.09 -12.19 1.19
CA GLY A 71 5.98 -10.73 1.07
C GLY A 71 4.61 -10.09 1.34
N GLY A 72 3.57 -10.86 1.66
CA GLY A 72 2.24 -10.32 1.94
C GLY A 72 1.99 -9.97 3.40
N GLY A 73 2.54 -8.85 3.88
CA GLY A 73 1.97 -8.05 5.00
C GLY A 73 1.48 -8.79 6.25
N GLY A 74 2.17 -9.85 6.68
CA GLY A 74 1.90 -10.53 7.94
C GLY A 74 2.55 -9.75 9.07
N LEU A 75 1.72 -9.00 9.79
CA LEU A 75 1.99 -8.54 11.16
C LEU A 75 2.62 -9.71 11.93
N ILE A 76 3.67 -9.43 12.71
CA ILE A 76 4.30 -10.36 13.65
C ILE A 76 3.19 -11.17 14.33
N ARG A 77 3.21 -12.50 14.14
CA ARG A 77 2.34 -13.39 14.91
C ARG A 77 3.01 -13.55 16.26
N ASP A 78 2.66 -12.69 17.20
CA ASP A 78 2.83 -12.94 18.62
C ASP A 78 1.81 -14.03 19.03
N ASP A 79 2.04 -15.27 18.55
CA ASP A 79 1.38 -16.45 19.09
C ASP A 79 2.33 -17.05 20.13
N ASP A 80 2.16 -16.57 21.35
CA ASP A 80 2.76 -17.09 22.56
C ASP A 80 2.07 -18.45 22.86
N ALA A 81 2.58 -19.52 22.25
CA ALA A 81 2.26 -20.89 22.62
C ALA A 81 3.49 -21.79 22.39
N ALA A 82 4.06 -22.19 23.52
CA ALA A 82 5.27 -22.98 23.66
C ALA A 82 5.14 -24.44 23.17
N ASP A 83 6.32 -25.06 23.02
CA ASP A 83 6.63 -26.50 22.95
C ASP A 83 6.29 -27.27 21.66
N ASP A 84 7.30 -27.57 20.83
CA ASP A 84 8.02 -28.86 20.94
C ASP A 84 9.23 -28.92 19.99
N ASP A 85 10.22 -29.64 20.48
CA ASP A 85 11.60 -29.78 20.05
C ASP A 85 11.76 -30.52 18.70
N SER A 86 12.54 -29.94 17.77
CA SER A 86 13.49 -30.74 16.99
C SER A 86 14.57 -29.86 16.39
N GLY A 87 15.71 -29.88 17.06
CA GLY A 87 16.84 -29.01 16.78
C GLY A 87 17.40 -29.08 15.36
N ARG A 88 17.97 -27.95 14.94
CA ARG A 88 19.23 -27.88 14.18
C ARG A 88 19.87 -26.53 14.44
N GLY A 89 20.59 -26.45 15.57
CA GLY A 89 21.55 -25.39 15.79
C GLY A 89 22.60 -25.39 14.68
N ARG A 90 22.76 -24.23 14.03
CA ARG A 90 24.02 -23.82 13.39
C ARG A 90 24.24 -22.35 13.64
N GLY A 91 24.69 -22.02 14.85
CA GLY A 91 25.46 -20.81 15.05
C GLY A 91 26.75 -20.91 14.23
N ARG A 92 26.99 -19.92 13.36
CA ARG A 92 28.31 -19.53 12.89
C ARG A 92 28.31 -18.02 12.65
N GLY A 93 28.77 -17.26 13.64
CA GLY A 93 29.37 -15.96 13.36
C GLY A 93 30.66 -16.13 12.55
N ARG A 94 30.92 -15.15 11.68
CA ARG A 94 32.17 -14.75 10.98
C ARG A 94 31.72 -13.53 10.14
N GLY A 95 32.13 -12.28 10.36
CA GLY A 95 33.48 -11.82 10.60
C GLY A 95 34.24 -11.82 9.27
N GLY A 96 34.40 -10.67 8.62
CA GLY A 96 35.20 -10.50 7.40
C GLY A 96 34.90 -9.18 6.67
N ASP A 97 35.95 -8.54 6.19
CA ASP A 97 36.22 -7.11 6.09
C ASP A 97 36.63 -6.73 4.64
N ASP A 98 36.71 -5.42 4.38
CA ASP A 98 37.47 -4.72 3.33
C ASP A 98 37.05 -4.76 1.84
N GLY A 99 37.04 -3.57 1.22
CA GLY A 99 37.00 -3.38 -0.22
C GLY A 99 36.77 -1.94 -0.69
N ASP A 100 37.65 -1.04 -0.28
CA ASP A 100 37.87 0.33 -0.78
C ASP A 100 38.08 0.34 -2.32
N ASP A 101 37.44 1.27 -3.06
CA ASP A 101 38.06 1.89 -4.25
C ASP A 101 37.36 3.22 -4.61
N ASP A 102 38.10 4.30 -4.33
CA ASP A 102 37.89 5.65 -4.78
C ASP A 102 38.07 5.79 -6.30
N SER A 103 37.19 6.53 -6.98
CA SER A 103 37.60 7.27 -8.17
C SER A 103 36.83 8.57 -8.28
N ARG A 104 37.60 9.64 -8.07
CA ARG A 104 37.27 11.05 -8.29
C ARG A 104 37.44 11.38 -9.78
N ASP A 105 37.24 12.66 -10.10
CA ASP A 105 37.55 13.37 -11.36
C ASP A 105 36.38 13.45 -12.35
N ASP A 106 36.08 14.57 -13.00
CA ASP A 106 36.45 15.98 -12.84
C ASP A 106 35.49 16.77 -13.77
N ASN A 107 35.63 18.08 -13.76
CA ASN A 107 34.82 19.15 -14.34
C ASN A 107 34.32 19.02 -15.79
N GLY A 108 33.24 19.76 -16.05
CA GLY A 108 32.80 20.13 -17.39
C GLY A 108 31.82 21.30 -17.37
N ASP A 109 32.32 22.49 -17.07
CA ASP A 109 31.73 23.79 -17.41
C ASP A 109 31.29 23.83 -18.89
N GLY A 110 30.17 24.51 -19.18
CA GLY A 110 29.64 24.62 -20.54
C GLY A 110 28.37 25.47 -20.67
N ASP A 111 28.48 26.73 -20.26
CA ASP A 111 28.02 27.94 -20.96
C ASP A 111 26.72 27.93 -21.81
N ASN A 112 25.76 28.72 -21.33
CA ASN A 112 25.06 29.79 -22.05
C ASN A 112 25.24 29.91 -23.59
N SER A 113 24.13 29.86 -24.34
CA SER A 113 23.59 30.98 -25.16
C SER A 113 22.70 30.51 -26.31
N GLY A 114 21.56 31.18 -26.53
CA GLY A 114 20.77 30.98 -27.74
C GLY A 114 19.30 31.39 -27.67
N LYS A 115 19.03 32.70 -27.71
CA LYS A 115 17.71 33.25 -28.06
C LYS A 115 17.45 33.02 -29.55
N GLY A 116 16.22 32.64 -29.92
CA GLY A 116 15.77 32.63 -31.31
C GLY A 116 14.26 32.52 -31.41
N GLY A 117 13.57 33.66 -31.49
CA GLY A 117 12.15 33.74 -31.81
C GLY A 117 11.90 33.48 -33.30
N GLY A 118 10.76 32.87 -33.60
CA GLY A 118 10.22 32.68 -34.94
C GLY A 118 8.70 32.67 -34.85
N SER A 119 8.09 33.65 -35.51
CA SER A 119 6.67 33.97 -35.55
C SER A 119 5.85 32.92 -36.30
N ASP A 120 4.68 32.58 -35.77
CA ASP A 120 3.50 32.13 -36.51
C ASP A 120 2.30 32.27 -35.56
N ASP A 121 1.40 33.24 -35.80
CA ASP A 121 -0.05 33.09 -35.55
C ASP A 121 -0.85 34.32 -36.05
N ASP A 122 -1.75 34.01 -36.97
CA ASP A 122 -2.89 34.72 -37.55
C ASP A 122 -3.62 35.80 -36.71
N LYS A 123 -3.93 36.93 -37.37
CA LYS A 123 -5.28 37.55 -37.39
C LYS A 123 -5.42 38.66 -38.43
#